data_AF-A0A7W0FEQ5-F1
#
_entry.id   AF-A0A7W0FEQ5-F1
#
_cell.length_a   1.000
_cell.length_b   1.000
_cell.length_c   1.000
_cell.angle_alpha   90.00
_cell.angle_beta   90.00
_cell.angle_gamma   90.00
#
_symmetry.space_group_name_H-M   'P 1'
#
loop_
_entity.id
_entity.type
_entity.pdbx_description
1 polymer ?
#
loop_
_entity_poly.entity_id
_entity_poly.type
_entity_poly.pdbx_seq_one_letter_code
_entity_poly.pdbx_strand_id
1 'polypeptide(L)'
;MDEVKTQDGKTFKNYGKAKEMLAKAKSDAEALKTAIPQKKEAAKNNAISAHGAAKAAAEEAKQLLARAPKGKGSKADIEAMKADIKGVEESLAEVQKLIEGENYGEAINKANAAKEKAGSLTEQVKQAQEKTGKK
;
A
#
# COMPACT_ATOMS: atom_id res chain seq x y z
N MET A 1 29.64 22.33 5.55
CA MET A 1 31.11 22.26 5.42
C MET A 1 31.69 23.65 5.12
N ASP A 2 30.99 24.48 4.35
CA ASP A 2 31.38 25.85 3.97
C ASP A 2 31.67 26.79 5.12
N GLU A 3 30.93 26.71 6.23
CA GLU A 3 31.14 27.55 7.41
C GLU A 3 32.53 27.33 8.05
N VAL A 4 32.99 26.08 8.09
CA VAL A 4 34.30 25.70 8.65
C VAL A 4 35.43 26.17 7.74
N LYS A 5 35.30 25.94 6.42
CA LYS A 5 36.26 26.40 5.41
C LYS A 5 36.40 27.93 5.39
N THR A 6 35.29 28.65 5.55
CA THR A 6 35.26 30.12 5.60
C THR A 6 35.95 30.68 6.84
N GLN A 7 35.91 29.95 7.96
CA GLN A 7 36.57 30.36 9.21
C GLN A 7 38.05 30.00 9.24
N ASP A 8 38.48 28.92 8.57
CA ASP A 8 39.88 28.48 8.54
C ASP A 8 40.85 29.51 7.96
N GLY A 9 40.38 30.38 7.04
CA GLY A 9 41.18 31.46 6.44
C GLY A 9 41.29 32.75 7.27
N LYS A 10 40.67 32.83 8.45
CA LYS A 10 40.68 34.04 9.30
C LYS A 10 41.72 33.96 10.43
N THR A 11 42.36 35.08 10.76
CA THR A 11 43.35 35.19 11.86
C THR A 11 42.70 35.07 13.24
N PHE A 12 41.43 35.48 13.39
CA PHE A 12 40.58 35.22 14.55
C PHE A 12 39.38 34.36 14.13
N LYS A 13 39.46 33.06 14.44
CA LYS A 13 38.52 32.04 13.97
C LYS A 13 37.33 31.95 14.93
N ASN A 14 36.10 31.96 14.42
CA ASN A 14 34.89 31.74 15.21
C ASN A 14 34.07 30.57 14.64
N TYR A 15 34.19 29.42 15.27
CA TYR A 15 33.45 28.20 14.92
C TYR A 15 32.13 28.04 15.71
N GLY A 16 31.64 29.09 16.38
CA GLY A 16 30.40 29.04 17.17
C GLY A 16 29.23 28.48 16.36
N LYS A 17 28.96 29.05 15.18
CA LYS A 17 27.91 28.58 14.27
C LYS A 17 28.13 27.14 13.77
N ALA A 18 29.37 26.74 13.53
CA ALA A 18 29.69 25.36 13.16
C ALA A 18 29.42 24.37 14.31
N LYS A 19 29.70 24.77 15.57
CA LYS A 19 29.37 23.98 16.76
C LYS A 19 27.86 23.87 16.96
N GLU A 20 27.11 24.95 16.74
CA GLU A 20 25.63 24.93 16.80
C GLU A 20 25.03 24.03 15.73
N MET A 21 25.50 24.12 14.49
CA MET A 21 25.07 23.23 13.41
C MET A 21 25.37 21.75 13.72
N LEU A 22 26.53 21.46 14.31
CA LEU A 22 26.88 20.10 14.72
C LEU A 22 25.99 19.61 15.88
N ALA A 23 25.69 20.47 16.86
CA ALA A 23 24.78 20.13 17.95
C ALA A 23 23.37 19.84 17.44
N LYS A 24 22.88 20.67 16.50
CA LYS A 24 21.60 20.44 15.83
C LYS A 24 21.58 19.13 15.05
N ALA A 25 22.59 18.87 14.23
CA ALA A 25 22.70 17.63 13.46
C ALA A 25 22.74 16.38 14.36
N LYS A 26 23.42 16.46 15.53
CA LYS A 26 23.40 15.39 16.53
C LYS A 26 22.00 15.19 17.11
N SER A 27 21.32 16.27 17.51
CA SER A 27 19.96 16.21 18.03
C SER A 27 18.97 15.64 17.01
N ASP A 28 19.05 16.09 15.75
CA ASP A 28 18.24 15.58 14.66
C ASP A 28 18.51 14.09 14.41
N ALA A 29 19.79 13.67 14.45
CA ALA A 29 20.15 12.25 14.30
C ALA A 29 19.63 11.39 15.45
N GLU A 30 19.66 11.87 16.70
CA GLU A 30 19.09 11.16 17.84
C GLU A 30 17.56 11.07 17.76
N ALA A 31 16.89 12.14 17.33
CA ALA A 31 15.45 12.12 17.07
C ALA A 31 15.07 11.14 15.94
N LEU A 32 15.87 11.05 14.88
CA LEU A 32 15.64 10.10 13.80
C LEU A 32 15.85 8.64 14.25
N LYS A 33 16.85 8.37 15.09
CA LYS A 33 17.08 7.02 15.65
C LYS A 33 15.87 6.48 16.40
N THR A 34 15.12 7.34 17.09
CA THR A 34 13.89 6.94 17.80
C THR A 34 12.69 6.89 16.87
N ALA A 35 12.54 7.86 15.96
CA ALA A 35 11.36 7.97 15.10
C ALA A 35 11.32 6.95 13.95
N ILE A 36 12.47 6.57 13.37
CA ILE A 36 12.53 5.61 12.24
C ILE A 36 11.90 4.26 12.57
N PRO A 37 12.25 3.56 13.67
CA PRO A 37 11.66 2.26 13.97
C PRO A 37 10.15 2.34 14.20
N GLN A 38 9.67 3.40 14.88
CA GLN A 38 8.24 3.63 15.09
C GLN A 38 7.49 3.83 13.76
N LYS A 39 8.03 4.67 12.86
CA LYS A 39 7.44 4.88 11.53
C LYS A 39 7.45 3.62 10.69
N LYS A 40 8.50 2.81 10.79
CA LYS A 40 8.63 1.53 10.07
C LYS A 40 7.56 0.54 10.55
N GLU A 41 7.38 0.42 11.85
CA GLU A 41 6.36 -0.45 12.44
C GLU A 41 4.94 0.01 12.06
N ALA A 42 4.67 1.32 12.13
CA ALA A 42 3.40 1.89 11.71
C ALA A 42 3.13 1.62 10.21
N ALA A 43 4.13 1.81 9.35
CA ALA A 43 4.00 1.52 7.92
C ALA A 43 3.73 0.03 7.65
N LYS A 44 4.41 -0.87 8.36
CA LYS A 44 4.17 -2.31 8.30
C LYS A 44 2.74 -2.67 8.70
N ASN A 45 2.26 -2.13 9.83
CA ASN A 45 0.91 -2.40 10.33
C ASN A 45 -0.16 -1.86 9.37
N ASN A 46 0.07 -0.70 8.76
CA ASN A 46 -0.81 -0.13 7.74
C ASN A 46 -0.85 -1.01 6.48
N ALA A 47 0.30 -1.52 6.02
CA ALA A 47 0.36 -2.43 4.88
C ALA A 47 -0.35 -3.76 5.15
N ILE A 48 -0.17 -4.34 6.34
CA ILE A 48 -0.89 -5.56 6.76
C ILE A 48 -2.40 -5.30 6.81
N SER A 49 -2.83 -4.18 7.37
CA SER A 49 -4.24 -3.80 7.45
C SER A 49 -4.85 -3.61 6.05
N ALA A 50 -4.16 -2.91 5.15
CA ALA A 50 -4.59 -2.72 3.77
C ALA A 50 -4.68 -4.05 3.02
N HIS A 51 -3.69 -4.93 3.18
CA HIS A 51 -3.68 -6.27 2.59
C HIS A 51 -4.86 -7.11 3.10
N GLY A 52 -5.14 -7.08 4.40
CA GLY A 52 -6.29 -7.77 5.00
C GLY A 52 -7.62 -7.27 4.46
N ALA A 53 -7.81 -5.95 4.35
CA ALA A 53 -9.01 -5.35 3.78
C ALA A 53 -9.21 -5.73 2.30
N ALA A 54 -8.14 -5.77 1.52
CA ALA A 54 -8.19 -6.17 0.12
C ALA A 54 -8.51 -7.66 -0.06
N LYS A 55 -7.95 -8.54 0.80
CA LYS A 55 -8.32 -9.97 0.86
C LYS A 55 -9.80 -10.17 1.18
N ALA A 56 -10.33 -9.45 2.16
CA ALA A 56 -11.74 -9.54 2.53
C ALA A 56 -12.66 -9.14 1.35
N ALA A 57 -12.33 -8.05 0.64
CA ALA A 57 -13.09 -7.62 -0.53
C ALA A 57 -13.03 -8.63 -1.69
N ALA A 58 -11.85 -9.23 -1.94
CA ALA A 58 -11.70 -10.25 -2.97
C ALA A 58 -12.49 -11.52 -2.66
N GLU A 59 -12.50 -11.95 -1.39
CA GLU A 59 -13.29 -13.10 -0.94
C GLU A 59 -14.80 -12.83 -1.04
N GLU A 60 -15.26 -11.63 -0.67
CA GLU A 60 -16.66 -11.22 -0.85
C GLU A 60 -17.07 -11.28 -2.33
N ALA A 61 -16.26 -10.71 -3.23
CA ALA A 61 -16.51 -10.75 -4.67
C ALA A 61 -16.60 -12.19 -5.19
N LYS A 62 -15.71 -13.07 -4.72
CA LYS A 62 -15.67 -14.48 -5.07
C LYS A 62 -16.91 -15.23 -4.60
N GLN A 63 -17.36 -14.97 -3.38
CA GLN A 63 -18.57 -15.58 -2.82
C GLN A 63 -19.83 -15.12 -3.57
N LEU A 64 -19.93 -13.84 -3.92
CA LEU A 64 -21.04 -13.33 -4.72
C LEU A 64 -21.04 -13.93 -6.13
N LEU A 65 -19.88 -14.02 -6.76
CA LEU A 65 -19.74 -14.60 -8.09
C LEU A 65 -20.11 -16.10 -8.10
N ALA A 66 -19.78 -16.83 -7.03
CA ALA A 66 -20.17 -18.23 -6.88
C ALA A 66 -21.69 -18.42 -6.83
N ARG A 67 -22.43 -17.43 -6.29
CA ARG A 67 -23.90 -17.41 -6.23
C ARG A 67 -24.56 -16.86 -7.49
N ALA A 68 -23.79 -16.32 -8.44
CA ALA A 68 -24.35 -15.73 -9.65
C ALA A 68 -24.99 -16.80 -10.58
N PRO A 69 -26.18 -16.53 -11.15
CA PRO A 69 -26.91 -17.48 -11.98
C PRO A 69 -26.19 -17.70 -13.32
N LYS A 70 -25.97 -18.97 -13.68
CA LYS A 70 -25.19 -19.40 -14.86
C LYS A 70 -26.09 -19.68 -16.07
N GLY A 71 -26.86 -18.69 -16.51
CA GLY A 71 -27.68 -18.78 -17.72
C GLY A 71 -26.86 -18.65 -19.01
N LYS A 72 -27.46 -18.99 -20.16
CA LYS A 72 -26.79 -18.86 -21.49
C LYS A 72 -26.27 -17.43 -21.78
N GLY A 73 -26.93 -16.40 -21.24
CA GLY A 73 -26.55 -15.00 -21.44
C GLY A 73 -25.51 -14.45 -20.47
N SER A 74 -25.32 -15.06 -19.28
CA SER A 74 -24.41 -14.56 -18.23
C SER A 74 -23.13 -15.39 -18.08
N LYS A 75 -23.03 -16.53 -18.79
CA LYS A 75 -21.91 -17.46 -18.66
C LYS A 75 -20.57 -16.83 -19.06
N ALA A 76 -20.54 -16.02 -20.12
CA ALA A 76 -19.33 -15.34 -20.57
C ALA A 76 -18.88 -14.28 -19.57
N ASP A 77 -19.81 -13.46 -19.07
CA ASP A 77 -19.52 -12.44 -18.04
C ASP A 77 -18.98 -13.07 -16.76
N ILE A 78 -19.59 -14.17 -16.30
CA ILE A 78 -19.14 -14.89 -15.10
C ILE A 78 -17.73 -15.45 -15.25
N GLU A 79 -17.38 -16.00 -16.42
CA GLU A 79 -16.03 -16.51 -16.68
C GLU A 79 -15.00 -15.36 -16.74
N ALA A 80 -15.36 -14.22 -17.34
CA ALA A 80 -14.51 -13.03 -17.33
C ALA A 80 -14.28 -12.51 -15.89
N MET A 81 -15.34 -12.41 -15.08
CA MET A 81 -15.24 -12.01 -13.67
C MET A 81 -14.38 -12.96 -12.85
N LYS A 82 -14.41 -14.28 -13.12
CA LYS A 82 -13.52 -15.24 -12.45
C LYS A 82 -12.05 -14.97 -12.77
N ALA A 83 -11.74 -14.69 -14.04
CA ALA A 83 -10.39 -14.36 -14.46
C ALA A 83 -9.92 -13.07 -13.77
N ASP A 84 -10.80 -12.08 -13.65
CA ASP A 84 -10.49 -10.84 -12.94
C ASP A 84 -10.23 -11.05 -11.45
N ILE A 85 -11.06 -11.86 -10.76
CA ILE A 85 -10.82 -12.21 -9.35
C ILE A 85 -9.48 -12.92 -9.19
N LYS A 86 -9.12 -13.83 -10.11
CA LYS A 86 -7.81 -14.48 -10.09
C LYS A 86 -6.68 -13.45 -10.22
N GLY A 87 -6.81 -12.46 -11.10
CA GLY A 87 -5.84 -11.36 -11.20
C GLY A 87 -5.74 -10.51 -9.93
N VAL A 88 -6.84 -10.35 -9.19
CA VAL A 88 -6.83 -9.72 -7.86
C VAL A 88 -6.09 -10.60 -6.85
N GLU A 89 -6.33 -11.91 -6.82
CA GLU A 89 -5.61 -12.85 -5.94
C GLU A 89 -4.10 -12.86 -6.21
N GLU A 90 -3.69 -12.81 -7.47
CA GLU A 90 -2.28 -12.67 -7.89
C GLU A 90 -1.69 -11.33 -7.40
N SER A 91 -2.44 -10.23 -7.52
CA SER A 91 -2.03 -8.92 -7.00
C SER A 91 -1.85 -8.93 -5.48
N LEU A 92 -2.71 -9.65 -4.74
CA LEU A 92 -2.59 -9.82 -3.29
C LEU A 92 -1.35 -10.64 -2.90
N ALA A 93 -0.97 -11.64 -3.69
CA ALA A 93 0.29 -12.37 -3.49
C ALA A 93 1.50 -11.46 -3.66
N GLU A 94 1.45 -10.50 -4.60
CA GLU A 94 2.50 -9.50 -4.77
C GLU A 94 2.54 -8.48 -3.62
N VAL A 95 1.38 -8.08 -3.07
CA VAL A 95 1.32 -7.25 -1.86
C VAL A 95 2.04 -7.94 -0.69
N GLN A 96 1.84 -9.24 -0.51
CA GLN A 96 2.55 -10.01 0.52
C GLN A 96 4.07 -9.93 0.35
N LYS A 97 4.57 -10.12 -0.87
CA LYS A 97 6.00 -10.00 -1.19
C LYS A 97 6.55 -8.60 -0.92
N LEU A 98 5.78 -7.55 -1.21
CA LEU A 98 6.16 -6.17 -0.92
C LEU A 98 6.23 -5.90 0.59
N ILE A 99 5.32 -6.47 1.39
CA ILE A 99 5.37 -6.39 2.86
C ILE A 99 6.61 -7.11 3.39
N GLU A 100 6.91 -8.30 2.87
CA GLU A 100 8.09 -9.10 3.25
C GLU A 100 9.39 -8.41 2.84
N GLY A 101 9.40 -7.73 1.70
CA GLY A 101 10.50 -6.87 1.22
C GLY A 101 10.55 -5.50 1.87
N GLU A 102 9.74 -5.24 2.91
CA GLU A 102 9.62 -3.98 3.64
C GLU A 102 9.28 -2.75 2.77
N ASN A 103 8.77 -2.97 1.56
CA ASN A 103 8.28 -1.94 0.66
C ASN A 103 6.82 -1.62 0.98
N TYR A 104 6.61 -1.05 2.17
CA TYR A 104 5.29 -0.83 2.73
C TYR A 104 4.45 0.18 1.94
N GLY A 105 5.08 1.21 1.35
CA GLY A 105 4.38 2.22 0.55
C GLY A 105 3.77 1.63 -0.71
N GLU A 106 4.54 0.86 -1.48
CA GLU A 106 4.02 0.16 -2.65
C GLU A 106 3.03 -0.94 -2.26
N ALA A 107 3.26 -1.65 -1.15
CA ALA A 107 2.33 -2.64 -0.64
C ALA A 107 0.94 -2.04 -0.36
N ILE A 108 0.89 -0.88 0.31
CA ILE A 108 -0.36 -0.17 0.61
C ILE A 108 -1.07 0.26 -0.67
N ASN A 109 -0.34 0.89 -1.60
CA ASN A 109 -0.92 1.35 -2.86
C ASN A 109 -1.51 0.19 -3.67
N LYS A 110 -0.77 -0.91 -3.77
CA LYS A 110 -1.20 -2.10 -4.50
C LYS A 110 -2.36 -2.84 -3.81
N ALA A 111 -2.36 -2.90 -2.48
CA ALA A 111 -3.47 -3.44 -1.71
C ALA A 111 -4.76 -2.62 -1.92
N ASN A 112 -4.65 -1.29 -1.91
CA ASN A 112 -5.80 -0.41 -2.16
C ASN A 112 -6.33 -0.57 -3.59
N ALA A 113 -5.46 -0.63 -4.60
CA ALA A 113 -5.87 -0.89 -5.98
C ALA A 113 -6.55 -2.26 -6.14
N ALA A 114 -6.03 -3.30 -5.48
CA ALA A 114 -6.65 -4.63 -5.46
C ALA A 114 -8.03 -4.61 -4.78
N LYS A 115 -8.17 -3.87 -3.67
CA LYS A 115 -9.44 -3.67 -2.98
C LYS A 115 -10.47 -2.95 -3.86
N GLU A 116 -10.07 -1.89 -4.56
CA GLU A 116 -10.94 -1.17 -5.50
C GLU A 116 -11.38 -2.06 -6.66
N LYS A 117 -10.46 -2.82 -7.25
CA LYS A 117 -10.79 -3.78 -8.31
C LYS A 117 -11.77 -4.86 -7.80
N ALA A 118 -11.54 -5.41 -6.61
CA ALA A 118 -12.47 -6.36 -5.99
C ALA A 118 -13.85 -5.74 -5.74
N GLY A 119 -13.92 -4.50 -5.25
CA GLY A 119 -15.17 -3.77 -5.06
C GLY A 119 -15.93 -3.54 -6.38
N SER A 120 -15.22 -3.18 -7.45
CA SER A 120 -15.81 -3.06 -8.79
C SER A 120 -16.37 -4.40 -9.28
N LEU A 121 -15.65 -5.51 -9.06
CA LEU A 121 -16.14 -6.84 -9.43
C LEU A 121 -17.39 -7.23 -8.65
N THR A 122 -17.42 -6.96 -7.34
CA THR A 122 -18.63 -7.13 -6.51
C THR A 122 -19.83 -6.40 -7.09
N GLU A 123 -19.65 -5.15 -7.51
CA GLU A 123 -20.71 -4.34 -8.11
C GLU A 123 -21.17 -4.92 -9.46
N GLN A 124 -20.23 -5.31 -10.32
CA GLN A 124 -20.55 -5.93 -11.61
C GLN A 124 -21.29 -7.27 -11.44
N VAL A 125 -20.91 -8.07 -10.44
CA VAL A 125 -21.60 -9.32 -10.11
C VAL A 125 -23.05 -9.06 -9.68
N LYS A 126 -23.29 -8.07 -8.83
CA LYS A 126 -24.65 -7.66 -8.41
C LYS A 126 -25.48 -7.24 -9.61
N GLN A 127 -24.94 -6.40 -10.49
CA GLN A 127 -25.63 -5.96 -11.71
C GLN A 127 -25.93 -7.14 -12.65
N ALA A 128 -25.01 -8.10 -12.79
CA ALA A 128 -25.23 -9.30 -13.60
C ALA A 128 -26.36 -10.18 -13.02
N GLN A 129 -26.42 -10.31 -11.69
CA GLN A 129 -27.51 -11.01 -10.98
C GLN A 129 -28.87 -10.34 -11.18
N GLU A 130 -28.96 -9.01 -11.08
CA GLU A 130 -30.21 -8.27 -11.30
C GLU A 130 -30.76 -8.40 -12.72
N LYS A 131 -29.86 -8.39 -13.73
CA LYS A 131 -30.24 -8.62 -15.14
C LYS A 131 -30.82 -10.01 -15.39
N THR A 132 -30.44 -11.00 -14.58
CA THR A 132 -30.92 -12.38 -14.71
C THR A 132 -32.15 -12.68 -13.83
N GLY A 133 -32.33 -11.97 -12.70
CA GLY A 133 -33.51 -12.08 -11.84
C GLY A 133 -34.77 -11.39 -12.37
N LYS A 134 -34.67 -10.59 -13.44
CA LYS A 134 -35.81 -9.95 -14.13
C LYS A 134 -36.53 -10.85 -15.15
N LYS A 135 -36.41 -12.18 -15.04
CA LYS A 135 -37.14 -13.14 -15.88
C LYS A 135 -38.24 -13.85 -15.11
#